data_AF-A0A7M7QC01-F1
#
_entry.id   AF-A0A7M7QC01-F1
#
_cell.length_a   1.000
_cell.length_b   1.000
_cell.length_c   1.000
_cell.angle_alpha   90.00
_cell.angle_beta   90.00
_cell.angle_gamma   90.00
#
_symmetry.space_group_name_H-M   'P 1'
#
loop_
_entity.id
_entity.type
_entity.pdbx_description
1 polymer ?
#
loop_
_entity_poly.entity_id
_entity_poly.type
_entity_poly.pdbx_seq_one_letter_code
_entity_poly.pdbx_strand_id
1 'polypeptide(L)'
;MRAVAKNEFEKNFFKLMNNAVFGKTMENIRKRVTVKLMSKYDGRYGVEAQISKPNFHSSSIFNENLVAIQLNKTDILMNKPIYVGLVVLDLSKTLMYDFHYNYIRQMYKDNCKLLYTDTDSFIYAVKCDDFNEDMKKNIHKFDTSNYPADNVFNMPCVNKKVVGLMKDECNGQILTEFVGLRSKMYSTRVNNQDSMKKIKGIKASVVKKTIEFNDYLDCLRNSRIQSREQYAIRSKLHKVETIRQRKIALSPYDDKRFLQDNTIDTIAWGHYQILQNGKEKRVRFKEDPTIHLMYKWKFAHHEARCGKWEQVARDRQRFRRRILQINEIILPVIVKKLKEM
;
A
#
# COMPACT_ATOMS: atom_id res chain seq x y z
N MET A 1 9.29 -23.35 15.06
CA MET A 1 9.13 -22.35 16.14
C MET A 1 7.67 -21.91 16.33
N ARG A 2 7.03 -21.18 15.40
CA ARG A 2 5.62 -20.73 15.56
C ARG A 2 4.60 -21.86 15.74
N ALA A 3 4.82 -23.04 15.14
CA ALA A 3 3.94 -24.20 15.28
C ALA A 3 3.94 -24.79 16.70
N VAL A 4 5.09 -24.76 17.37
CA VAL A 4 5.35 -25.37 18.69
C VAL A 4 4.98 -24.43 19.85
N ALA A 5 4.92 -23.12 19.58
CA ALA A 5 4.57 -22.10 20.59
C ALA A 5 3.23 -22.38 21.28
N LYS A 6 3.23 -22.33 22.62
CA LYS A 6 2.10 -22.75 23.46
C LYS A 6 1.14 -21.60 23.75
N ASN A 7 1.66 -20.40 23.98
CA ASN A 7 0.85 -19.21 24.28
C ASN A 7 0.73 -18.27 23.05
N GLU A 8 -0.19 -17.30 23.14
CA GLU A 8 -0.45 -16.35 22.06
C GLU A 8 0.70 -15.34 21.88
N PHE A 9 1.35 -14.96 22.98
CA PHE A 9 2.49 -14.04 22.96
C PHE A 9 3.65 -14.57 22.11
N GLU A 10 4.12 -15.79 22.37
CA GLU A 10 5.19 -16.45 21.61
C GLU A 10 4.80 -16.62 20.14
N LYS A 11 3.55 -17.02 19.86
CA LYS A 11 3.04 -17.14 18.49
C LYS A 11 3.16 -15.81 17.74
N ASN A 12 2.83 -14.70 18.40
CA ASN A 12 2.92 -13.36 17.84
C ASN A 12 4.37 -12.88 17.71
N PHE A 13 5.22 -13.18 18.69
CA PHE A 13 6.64 -12.85 18.68
C PHE A 13 7.36 -13.51 17.49
N PHE A 14 7.22 -14.83 17.33
CA PHE A 14 7.84 -15.53 16.19
C PHE A 14 7.27 -15.10 14.84
N LYS A 15 5.96 -14.77 14.77
CA LYS A 15 5.37 -14.18 13.56
C LYS A 15 6.02 -12.83 13.23
N LEU A 16 6.22 -11.98 14.23
CA LEU A 16 6.87 -10.68 14.05
C LEU A 16 8.33 -10.84 13.61
N MET A 17 9.10 -11.74 14.23
CA MET A 17 10.49 -11.98 13.83
C MET A 17 10.62 -12.31 12.34
N ASN A 18 9.80 -13.26 11.84
CA ASN A 18 9.82 -13.64 10.43
C ASN A 18 9.43 -12.45 9.52
N ASN A 19 8.37 -11.73 9.87
CA ASN A 19 7.90 -10.59 9.06
C ASN A 19 8.87 -9.38 9.11
N ALA A 20 9.55 -9.18 10.23
CA ALA A 20 10.49 -8.08 10.42
C ALA A 20 11.75 -8.24 9.57
N VAL A 21 12.26 -9.47 9.42
CA VAL A 21 13.40 -9.75 8.53
C VAL A 21 13.05 -9.35 7.10
N PHE A 22 11.90 -9.79 6.60
CA PHE A 22 11.39 -9.38 5.29
C PHE A 22 11.31 -7.86 5.16
N GLY A 23 10.64 -7.18 6.10
CA GLY A 23 10.51 -5.71 6.09
C GLY A 23 11.86 -4.99 6.13
N LYS A 24 12.87 -5.56 6.78
CA LYS A 24 14.22 -5.01 6.85
C LYS A 24 14.95 -5.09 5.52
N THR A 25 14.75 -6.14 4.73
CA THR A 25 15.35 -6.25 3.38
C THR A 25 14.88 -5.14 2.43
N MET A 26 13.64 -4.68 2.62
CA MET A 26 13.01 -3.62 1.81
C MET A 26 13.10 -2.22 2.43
N GLU A 27 13.92 -2.04 3.47
CA GLU A 27 14.03 -0.74 4.14
C GLU A 27 14.48 0.36 3.17
N ASN A 28 13.71 1.45 3.09
CA ASN A 28 14.06 2.59 2.27
C ASN A 28 15.05 3.52 2.98
N ILE A 29 16.35 3.27 2.78
CA ILE A 29 17.45 4.06 3.36
C ILE A 29 17.39 5.54 2.96
N ARG A 30 16.80 5.86 1.79
CA ARG A 30 16.67 7.24 1.31
C ARG A 30 15.77 8.12 2.16
N LYS A 31 14.89 7.52 2.97
CA LYS A 31 14.04 8.25 3.93
C LYS A 31 14.75 8.57 5.24
N ARG A 32 15.97 8.09 5.45
CA ARG A 32 16.74 8.42 6.67
C ARG A 32 17.21 9.87 6.62
N VAL A 33 17.07 10.53 7.75
CA VAL A 33 17.54 11.91 7.95
C VAL A 33 18.60 11.95 9.04
N THR A 34 19.44 12.97 9.01
CA THR A 34 20.28 13.34 10.15
C THR A 34 19.49 14.31 11.00
N VAL A 35 19.26 13.97 12.27
CA VAL A 35 18.62 14.86 13.23
C VAL A 35 19.70 15.48 14.11
N LYS A 36 19.69 16.81 14.23
CA LYS A 36 20.54 17.56 15.17
C LYS A 36 19.67 18.28 16.16
N LEU A 37 19.95 18.12 17.46
CA LEU A 37 19.33 18.90 18.53
C LEU A 37 20.23 20.08 18.86
N MET A 38 19.68 21.28 18.89
CA MET A 38 20.45 22.52 18.94
C MET A 38 19.80 23.54 19.86
N SER A 39 20.62 24.27 20.62
CA SER A 39 20.18 25.30 21.57
C SER A 39 20.68 26.71 21.25
N LYS A 40 21.58 26.86 20.27
CA LYS A 40 22.15 28.14 19.87
C LYS A 40 21.75 28.49 18.44
N TYR A 41 21.19 29.69 18.26
CA TYR A 41 20.78 30.18 16.94
C TYR A 41 21.98 30.58 16.08
N ASP A 42 22.85 31.44 16.62
CA ASP A 42 23.94 32.06 15.88
C ASP A 42 25.23 31.22 15.80
N GLY A 43 26.08 31.60 14.85
CA GLY A 43 27.46 31.13 14.72
C GLY A 43 27.62 30.04 13.65
N ARG A 44 28.88 29.71 13.36
CA ARG A 44 29.26 28.78 12.27
C ARG A 44 28.54 27.42 12.32
N TYR A 45 28.18 26.97 13.52
CA TYR A 45 27.48 25.70 13.75
C TYR A 45 26.09 25.89 14.36
N GLY A 46 25.57 27.12 14.41
CA GLY A 46 24.25 27.44 14.93
C GLY A 46 23.10 26.96 14.03
N VAL A 47 21.87 27.14 14.50
CA VAL A 47 20.64 26.78 13.78
C VAL A 47 20.59 27.44 12.41
N GLU A 48 20.90 28.74 12.32
CA GLU A 48 20.93 29.50 11.07
C GLU A 48 21.81 28.79 10.03
N ALA A 49 23.05 28.47 10.41
CA ALA A 49 24.00 27.79 9.55
C ALA A 49 23.56 26.37 9.11
N GLN A 50 22.70 25.68 9.87
CA GLN A 50 22.15 24.40 9.42
C GLN A 50 20.97 24.56 8.47
N ILE A 51 20.11 25.55 8.68
CA ILE A 51 18.93 25.81 7.83
C ILE A 51 19.37 26.28 6.44
N SER A 52 20.45 27.06 6.35
CA SER A 52 21.01 27.51 5.07
C SER A 52 21.62 26.38 4.23
N LYS A 53 21.75 25.16 4.75
CA LYS A 53 22.33 24.06 3.98
C LYS A 53 21.37 23.57 2.90
N PRO A 54 21.88 23.22 1.70
CA PRO A 54 21.05 22.75 0.60
C PRO A 54 20.33 21.42 0.90
N ASN A 55 20.82 20.64 1.88
CA ASN A 55 20.19 19.40 2.33
C ASN A 55 19.24 19.59 3.52
N PHE A 56 18.90 20.81 3.91
CA PHE A 56 17.87 21.06 4.92
C PHE A 56 16.53 20.42 4.52
N HIS A 57 15.93 19.68 5.45
CA HIS A 57 14.65 19.00 5.25
C HIS A 57 13.52 19.71 5.98
N SER A 58 13.66 19.87 7.29
CA SER A 58 12.67 20.49 8.17
C SER A 58 13.27 20.86 9.52
N SER A 59 12.55 21.65 10.30
CA SER A 59 12.86 21.96 11.68
C SER A 59 11.66 21.69 12.60
N SER A 60 11.92 21.48 13.89
CA SER A 60 10.90 21.37 14.92
C SER A 60 11.39 22.07 16.17
N ILE A 61 10.74 23.18 16.53
CA ILE A 61 11.06 23.98 17.71
C ILE A 61 10.31 23.37 18.88
N PHE A 62 11.04 22.90 19.90
CA PHE A 62 10.43 22.34 21.10
C PHE A 62 10.16 23.43 22.15
N ASN A 63 11.11 24.34 22.32
CA ASN A 63 11.02 25.54 23.14
C ASN A 63 12.07 26.57 22.70
N GLU A 64 12.18 27.69 23.42
CA GLU A 64 13.11 28.79 23.14
C GLU A 64 14.59 28.35 23.08
N ASN A 65 14.93 27.27 23.79
CA ASN A 65 16.31 26.79 23.96
C ASN A 65 16.58 25.47 23.23
N LEU A 66 15.63 24.92 22.47
CA LEU A 66 15.79 23.60 21.84
C LEU A 66 15.04 23.49 20.51
N VAL A 67 15.81 23.24 19.45
CA VAL A 67 15.34 23.01 18.09
C VAL A 67 15.92 21.71 17.55
N ALA A 68 15.08 20.85 16.97
CA ALA A 68 15.51 19.76 16.10
C ALA A 68 15.61 20.24 14.66
N ILE A 69 16.80 20.11 14.06
CA ILE A 69 17.02 20.31 12.63
C ILE A 69 17.17 18.95 11.95
N GLN A 70 16.34 18.70 10.94
CA GLN A 70 16.42 17.51 10.11
C GLN A 70 17.10 17.85 8.79
N LEU A 71 18.15 17.11 8.46
CA LEU A 71 18.90 17.23 7.21
C LEU A 71 18.79 15.93 6.42
N ASN A 72 18.53 16.03 5.11
CA ASN A 72 18.64 14.90 4.21
C ASN A 72 20.09 14.39 4.18
N LYS A 73 20.27 13.08 4.04
CA LYS A 73 21.59 12.50 3.81
C LYS A 73 22.10 12.91 2.42
N THR A 74 23.32 13.44 2.34
CA THR A 74 24.01 13.75 1.07
C THR A 74 24.51 12.48 0.40
N ASP A 75 24.99 11.54 1.22
CA ASP A 75 25.54 10.26 0.80
C ASP A 75 24.72 9.12 1.40
N ILE A 76 24.26 8.21 0.55
CA ILE A 76 23.38 7.10 0.95
C ILE A 76 24.03 5.80 0.52
N LEU A 77 24.48 5.02 1.50
CA LEU A 77 24.98 3.67 1.28
C LEU A 77 23.80 2.71 1.03
N MET A 78 23.70 2.15 -0.18
CA MET A 78 22.67 1.17 -0.54
C MET A 78 23.03 -0.23 -0.02
N ASN A 79 22.87 -0.46 1.28
CA ASN A 79 23.23 -1.71 1.97
C ASN A 79 22.02 -2.57 2.37
N LYS A 80 20.94 -2.52 1.60
CA LYS A 80 19.73 -3.33 1.85
C LYS A 80 19.54 -4.29 0.70
N PRO A 81 19.39 -5.60 0.95
CA PRO A 81 19.23 -6.59 -0.11
C PRO A 81 17.79 -6.57 -0.63
N ILE A 82 17.41 -5.49 -1.32
CA ILE A 82 16.02 -5.24 -1.78
C ILE A 82 15.52 -6.35 -2.70
N TYR A 83 16.42 -6.97 -3.46
CA TYR A 83 16.11 -8.10 -4.34
C TYR A 83 15.54 -9.30 -3.57
N VAL A 84 15.94 -9.54 -2.32
CA VAL A 84 15.35 -10.59 -1.49
C VAL A 84 13.88 -10.30 -1.22
N GLY A 85 13.56 -9.05 -0.87
CA GLY A 85 12.18 -8.62 -0.64
C GLY A 85 11.32 -8.72 -1.90
N LEU A 86 11.88 -8.38 -3.07
CA LEU A 86 11.21 -8.56 -4.35
C LEU A 86 10.85 -10.04 -4.60
N VAL A 87 11.83 -10.95 -4.47
CA VAL A 87 11.62 -12.38 -4.70
C VAL A 87 10.59 -12.95 -3.73
N VAL A 88 10.64 -12.60 -2.44
CA VAL A 88 9.65 -13.05 -1.45
C VAL A 88 8.24 -12.57 -1.81
N LEU A 89 8.08 -11.32 -2.26
CA LEU A 89 6.78 -10.81 -2.69
C LEU A 89 6.25 -11.52 -3.93
N ASP A 90 7.11 -11.81 -4.90
CA ASP A 90 6.71 -12.47 -6.12
C ASP A 90 6.35 -13.94 -5.87
N LEU A 91 7.13 -14.67 -5.06
CA LEU A 91 6.77 -16.02 -4.61
C LEU A 91 5.43 -16.04 -3.86
N SER A 92 5.20 -15.06 -2.99
CA SER A 92 3.93 -14.92 -2.26
C SER A 92 2.75 -14.74 -3.23
N LYS A 93 2.87 -13.89 -4.26
CA LYS A 93 1.83 -13.71 -5.27
C LYS A 93 1.64 -14.97 -6.12
N THR A 94 2.73 -15.61 -6.53
CA THR A 94 2.68 -16.85 -7.32
C THR A 94 1.89 -17.93 -6.59
N LEU A 95 2.11 -18.10 -5.28
CA LEU A 95 1.33 -19.03 -4.46
C LEU A 95 -0.17 -18.69 -4.45
N MET A 96 -0.52 -17.41 -4.26
CA MET A 96 -1.91 -16.96 -4.28
C MET A 96 -2.55 -17.18 -5.66
N TYR A 97 -1.83 -16.88 -6.74
CA TYR A 97 -2.30 -17.06 -8.11
C TYR A 97 -2.42 -18.53 -8.49
N ASP A 98 -1.49 -19.38 -8.08
CA ASP A 98 -1.58 -20.83 -8.29
C ASP A 98 -2.84 -21.40 -7.63
N PHE A 99 -3.10 -21.05 -6.37
CA PHE A 99 -4.30 -21.48 -5.67
C PHE A 99 -5.58 -21.01 -6.37
N HIS A 100 -5.62 -19.76 -6.84
CA HIS A 100 -6.81 -19.22 -7.51
C HIS A 100 -7.01 -19.80 -8.91
N TYR A 101 -6.01 -19.72 -9.78
CA TYR A 101 -6.14 -20.03 -11.20
C TYR A 101 -5.99 -21.52 -11.52
N ASN A 102 -5.09 -22.22 -10.84
CA ASN A 102 -4.80 -23.63 -11.13
C ASN A 102 -5.61 -24.60 -10.26
N TYR A 103 -6.19 -24.13 -9.15
CA TYR A 103 -7.05 -24.95 -8.30
C TYR A 103 -8.52 -24.47 -8.30
N ILE A 104 -8.83 -23.33 -7.67
CA ILE A 104 -10.23 -22.89 -7.49
C ILE A 104 -10.95 -22.69 -8.82
N ARG A 105 -10.32 -22.01 -9.79
CA ARG A 105 -10.93 -21.77 -11.12
C ARG A 105 -11.06 -23.04 -11.95
N GLN A 106 -10.17 -24.01 -11.81
CA GLN A 106 -10.29 -25.30 -12.51
C GLN A 106 -11.44 -26.14 -11.95
N MET A 107 -11.58 -26.14 -10.62
CA MET A 107 -12.58 -26.94 -9.93
C MET A 107 -14.01 -26.41 -10.14
N TYR A 108 -14.21 -25.10 -9.96
CA TYR A 108 -15.55 -24.51 -9.96
C TYR A 108 -15.90 -23.73 -11.22
N LYS A 109 -14.93 -23.38 -12.07
CA LYS A 109 -15.15 -22.63 -13.32
C LYS A 109 -16.03 -21.39 -13.10
N ASP A 110 -17.19 -21.33 -13.74
CA ASP A 110 -18.15 -20.23 -13.66
C ASP A 110 -19.05 -20.30 -12.42
N ASN A 111 -19.04 -21.42 -11.70
CA ASN A 111 -19.74 -21.56 -10.42
C ASN A 111 -18.98 -20.93 -9.24
N CYS A 112 -17.88 -20.23 -9.49
CA CYS A 112 -17.14 -19.50 -8.47
C CYS A 112 -16.88 -18.05 -8.89
N LYS A 113 -17.26 -17.12 -8.02
CA LYS A 113 -16.96 -15.69 -8.14
C LYS A 113 -16.01 -15.26 -7.02
N LEU A 114 -14.87 -14.68 -7.39
CA LEU A 114 -13.96 -14.05 -6.43
C LEU A 114 -14.54 -12.71 -5.99
N LEU A 115 -14.97 -12.60 -4.74
CA LEU A 115 -15.57 -11.39 -4.17
C LEU A 115 -14.53 -10.41 -3.64
N TYR A 116 -13.45 -10.94 -3.03
CA TYR A 116 -12.40 -10.11 -2.44
C TYR A 116 -11.09 -10.87 -2.32
N THR A 117 -9.98 -10.15 -2.44
CA THR A 117 -8.65 -10.65 -2.13
C THR A 117 -7.81 -9.57 -1.44
N ASP A 118 -6.99 -9.98 -0.47
CA ASP A 118 -5.90 -9.17 0.10
C ASP A 118 -4.59 -9.97 -0.03
N THR A 119 -3.56 -9.55 0.70
CA THR A 119 -2.18 -10.06 0.63
C THR A 119 -2.09 -11.59 0.67
N ASP A 120 -2.89 -12.25 1.50
CA ASP A 120 -2.81 -13.67 1.84
C ASP A 120 -4.19 -14.31 2.05
N SER A 121 -5.26 -13.74 1.50
CA SER A 121 -6.62 -14.24 1.68
C SER A 121 -7.51 -14.03 0.46
N PHE A 122 -8.51 -14.90 0.35
CA PHE A 122 -9.58 -14.84 -0.64
C PHE A 122 -10.95 -14.95 0.04
N ILE A 123 -11.95 -14.30 -0.55
CA ILE A 123 -13.36 -14.53 -0.24
C ILE A 123 -14.03 -14.89 -1.55
N TYR A 124 -14.62 -16.08 -1.60
CA TYR A 124 -15.30 -16.61 -2.77
C TYR A 124 -16.81 -16.75 -2.50
N ALA A 125 -17.62 -16.47 -3.51
CA ALA A 125 -18.95 -17.03 -3.63
C ALA A 125 -18.86 -18.27 -4.52
N VAL A 126 -19.11 -19.45 -3.96
CA VAL A 126 -19.03 -20.73 -4.65
C VAL A 126 -20.40 -21.38 -4.66
N LYS A 127 -20.81 -21.86 -5.83
CA LYS A 127 -21.99 -22.71 -6.01
C LYS A 127 -21.53 -24.15 -6.21
N CYS A 128 -21.78 -24.98 -5.22
CA CYS A 128 -21.42 -26.41 -5.21
C CYS A 128 -22.39 -27.17 -4.30
N ASP A 129 -22.35 -28.49 -4.35
CA ASP A 129 -23.17 -29.34 -3.49
C ASP A 129 -22.66 -29.29 -2.05
N ASP A 130 -21.36 -29.57 -1.83
CA ASP A 130 -20.71 -29.46 -0.53
C ASP A 130 -19.23 -29.07 -0.64
N PHE A 131 -18.91 -27.84 -0.25
CA PHE A 131 -17.54 -27.33 -0.26
C PHE A 131 -16.62 -28.05 0.74
N ASN A 132 -17.16 -28.56 1.85
CA ASN A 132 -16.37 -29.25 2.86
C ASN A 132 -15.88 -30.61 2.35
N GLU A 133 -16.72 -31.34 1.61
CA GLU A 133 -16.32 -32.59 0.95
C GLU A 133 -15.23 -32.38 -0.10
N ASP A 134 -15.36 -31.30 -0.88
CA ASP A 134 -14.33 -30.89 -1.85
C ASP A 134 -13.00 -30.56 -1.17
N MET A 135 -13.06 -29.88 -0.03
CA MET A 135 -11.89 -29.54 0.78
C MET A 135 -11.22 -30.79 1.37
N LYS A 136 -12.01 -31.78 1.85
CA LYS A 136 -11.48 -33.07 2.35
C LYS A 136 -10.73 -33.83 1.26
N LYS A 137 -11.29 -33.91 0.05
CA LYS A 137 -10.63 -34.57 -1.10
C LYS A 137 -9.28 -33.90 -1.43
N ASN A 138 -9.17 -32.60 -1.17
CA ASN A 138 -7.99 -31.80 -1.45
C ASN A 138 -7.25 -31.32 -0.19
N ILE A 139 -7.32 -32.09 0.91
CA ILE A 139 -6.83 -31.67 2.25
C ILE A 139 -5.37 -31.20 2.26
N HIS A 140 -4.53 -31.73 1.36
CA HIS A 140 -3.13 -31.34 1.19
C HIS A 140 -2.93 -29.87 0.79
N LYS A 141 -3.99 -29.16 0.34
CA LYS A 141 -3.97 -27.73 0.02
C LYS A 141 -4.41 -26.85 1.20
N PHE A 142 -4.91 -27.44 2.28
CA PHE A 142 -5.57 -26.71 3.36
C PHE A 142 -4.97 -26.96 4.74
N ASP A 143 -4.96 -25.92 5.58
CA ASP A 143 -4.76 -26.02 7.02
C ASP A 143 -6.12 -26.04 7.72
N THR A 144 -6.51 -27.21 8.21
CA THR A 144 -7.77 -27.47 8.93
C THR A 144 -7.54 -27.71 10.42
N SER A 145 -6.34 -27.45 10.93
CA SER A 145 -5.95 -27.76 12.31
C SER A 145 -6.73 -27.01 13.40
N ASN A 146 -7.43 -25.94 13.03
CA ASN A 146 -8.23 -25.12 13.94
C ASN A 146 -9.72 -25.51 13.95
N TYR A 147 -10.13 -26.53 13.19
CA TYR A 147 -11.50 -27.04 13.27
C TYR A 147 -11.76 -27.67 14.66
N PRO A 148 -13.00 -27.57 15.19
CA PRO A 148 -13.43 -28.35 16.34
C PRO A 148 -13.23 -29.86 16.08
N ALA A 149 -12.82 -30.61 17.10
CA ALA A 149 -12.62 -32.05 16.96
C ALA A 149 -13.93 -32.80 16.64
N ASP A 150 -15.05 -32.25 17.11
CA ASP A 150 -16.42 -32.71 16.96
C ASP A 150 -17.19 -31.91 15.89
N ASN A 151 -16.50 -31.36 14.89
CA ASN A 151 -17.15 -30.55 13.85
C ASN A 151 -18.15 -31.39 13.03
N VAL A 152 -19.29 -30.79 12.72
CA VAL A 152 -20.42 -31.42 12.00
C VAL A 152 -20.05 -31.96 10.62
N PHE A 153 -18.95 -31.50 10.05
CA PHE A 153 -18.48 -31.92 8.74
C PHE A 153 -17.50 -33.08 8.83
N ASN A 154 -17.17 -33.64 9.99
CA ASN A 154 -16.11 -34.66 10.14
C ASN A 154 -14.80 -34.26 9.44
N MET A 155 -14.45 -32.98 9.50
CA MET A 155 -13.23 -32.44 8.90
C MET A 155 -12.01 -32.92 9.69
N PRO A 156 -10.99 -33.52 9.03
CA PRO A 156 -9.74 -33.88 9.70
C PRO A 156 -9.00 -32.63 10.19
N CYS A 157 -8.56 -32.61 11.46
CA CYS A 157 -7.79 -31.48 12.01
C CYS A 157 -6.29 -31.66 11.75
N VAL A 158 -5.81 -31.30 10.56
CA VAL A 158 -4.43 -31.55 10.10
C VAL A 158 -3.70 -30.28 9.66
N ASN A 159 -2.42 -30.40 9.28
CA ASN A 159 -1.66 -29.36 8.57
C ASN A 159 -1.38 -28.05 9.33
N LYS A 160 -1.35 -28.12 10.67
CA LYS A 160 -1.16 -26.97 11.55
C LYS A 160 0.04 -26.10 11.19
N LYS A 161 -0.22 -24.90 10.67
CA LYS A 161 0.75 -23.87 10.31
C LYS A 161 1.83 -24.34 9.33
N VAL A 162 1.50 -25.31 8.47
CA VAL A 162 2.35 -25.68 7.34
C VAL A 162 2.37 -24.51 6.35
N VAL A 163 3.56 -24.17 5.87
CA VAL A 163 3.74 -23.01 4.98
C VAL A 163 3.11 -23.29 3.62
N GLY A 164 2.38 -22.32 3.10
CA GLY A 164 1.82 -22.37 1.75
C GLY A 164 0.39 -22.91 1.65
N LEU A 165 -0.15 -23.44 2.75
CA LEU A 165 -1.51 -23.97 2.76
C LEU A 165 -2.54 -22.91 3.11
N MET A 166 -3.71 -23.01 2.48
CA MET A 166 -4.83 -22.10 2.74
C MET A 166 -5.60 -22.55 3.97
N LYS A 167 -5.89 -21.62 4.87
CA LYS A 167 -6.69 -21.91 6.06
C LYS A 167 -8.13 -21.43 5.83
N ASP A 168 -9.11 -22.23 6.22
CA ASP A 168 -10.46 -21.70 6.43
C ASP A 168 -10.50 -20.84 7.70
N GLU A 169 -10.77 -19.54 7.54
CA GLU A 169 -10.86 -18.60 8.66
C GLU A 169 -12.18 -18.70 9.43
N CYS A 170 -13.22 -19.33 8.85
CA CYS A 170 -14.51 -19.53 9.52
C CYS A 170 -14.59 -20.86 10.29
N ASN A 171 -13.57 -21.72 10.19
CA ASN A 171 -13.48 -23.03 10.82
C ASN A 171 -14.77 -23.87 10.65
N GLY A 172 -15.28 -23.94 9.41
CA GLY A 172 -16.49 -24.68 9.04
C GLY A 172 -17.79 -23.88 9.15
N GLN A 173 -17.78 -22.69 9.73
CA GLN A 173 -18.98 -21.86 9.74
C GLN A 173 -19.24 -21.22 8.37
N ILE A 174 -20.49 -21.15 7.96
CA ILE A 174 -20.86 -20.65 6.64
C ILE A 174 -20.90 -19.13 6.66
N LEU A 175 -20.09 -18.51 5.79
CA LEU A 175 -20.16 -17.09 5.48
C LEU A 175 -21.41 -16.85 4.63
N THR A 176 -22.46 -16.29 5.24
CA THR A 176 -23.77 -16.11 4.60
C THR A 176 -23.83 -14.84 3.76
N GLU A 177 -23.17 -13.77 4.19
CA GLU A 177 -23.20 -12.49 3.49
C GLU A 177 -21.84 -11.80 3.49
N PHE A 178 -21.55 -11.10 2.39
CA PHE A 178 -20.35 -10.28 2.22
C PHE A 178 -20.71 -8.94 1.58
N VAL A 179 -20.15 -7.86 2.11
CA VAL A 179 -20.22 -6.53 1.49
C VAL A 179 -18.83 -5.92 1.46
N GLY A 180 -18.31 -5.67 0.26
CA GLY A 180 -17.06 -4.97 0.04
C GLY A 180 -17.30 -3.61 -0.61
N LEU A 181 -16.83 -2.53 0.02
CA LEU A 181 -16.94 -1.17 -0.54
C LEU A 181 -15.67 -0.76 -1.30
N ARG A 182 -14.50 -1.16 -0.77
CA ARG A 182 -13.19 -0.95 -1.41
C ARG A 182 -12.13 -1.82 -0.73
N SER A 183 -10.89 -1.78 -1.24
CA SER A 183 -9.75 -2.43 -0.58
C SER A 183 -9.67 -2.11 0.92
N LYS A 184 -9.63 -3.13 1.77
CA LYS A 184 -9.56 -3.02 3.24
C LYS A 184 -10.75 -2.27 3.88
N MET A 185 -11.91 -2.29 3.21
CA MET A 185 -13.19 -1.79 3.71
C MET A 185 -14.31 -2.77 3.34
N TYR A 186 -14.65 -3.68 4.24
CA TYR A 186 -15.62 -4.73 4.01
C TYR A 186 -16.21 -5.28 5.31
N SER A 187 -17.33 -5.97 5.19
CA SER A 187 -18.02 -6.66 6.28
C SER A 187 -18.48 -8.05 5.87
N THR A 188 -18.54 -8.99 6.82
CA THR A 188 -19.07 -10.35 6.62
C THR A 188 -20.09 -10.72 7.69
N ARG A 189 -21.08 -11.53 7.32
CA ARG A 189 -21.89 -12.30 8.26
C ARG A 189 -21.57 -13.78 8.17
N VAL A 190 -21.53 -14.41 9.33
CA VAL A 190 -21.38 -15.87 9.48
C VAL A 190 -22.58 -16.33 10.29
N ASN A 191 -23.31 -17.34 9.80
CA ASN A 191 -24.57 -17.80 10.41
C ASN A 191 -25.53 -16.63 10.73
N ASN A 192 -25.65 -15.66 9.81
CA ASN A 192 -26.49 -14.46 9.95
C ASN A 192 -26.11 -13.50 11.08
N GLN A 193 -24.90 -13.63 11.65
CA GLN A 193 -24.36 -12.71 12.65
C GLN A 193 -23.15 -11.96 12.12
N ASP A 194 -23.02 -10.68 12.49
CA ASP A 194 -21.87 -9.85 12.15
C ASP A 194 -20.57 -10.50 12.67
N SER A 195 -19.70 -10.92 11.75
CA SER A 195 -18.47 -11.64 12.09
C SER A 195 -17.24 -10.74 11.94
N MET A 196 -17.00 -10.21 10.75
CA MET A 196 -15.83 -9.38 10.47
C MET A 196 -16.24 -7.99 9.99
N LYS A 197 -15.67 -6.94 10.61
CA LYS A 197 -15.83 -5.54 10.19
C LYS A 197 -14.44 -4.93 9.97
N LYS A 198 -14.08 -4.62 8.73
CA LYS A 198 -12.79 -4.02 8.38
C LYS A 198 -12.99 -2.63 7.80
N ILE A 199 -12.32 -1.65 8.42
CA ILE A 199 -12.27 -0.27 7.92
C ILE A 199 -10.87 0.28 8.15
N LYS A 200 -10.07 0.36 7.08
CA LYS A 200 -8.73 0.94 7.18
C LYS A 200 -8.80 2.42 7.57
N GLY A 201 -8.10 2.77 8.66
CA GLY A 201 -7.94 4.16 9.12
C GLY A 201 -8.85 4.59 10.27
N ILE A 202 -9.80 3.74 10.65
CA ILE A 202 -10.66 3.90 11.83
C ILE A 202 -10.20 2.94 12.94
N LYS A 203 -10.25 3.36 14.20
CA LYS A 203 -9.89 2.53 15.35
C LYS A 203 -10.83 1.32 15.49
N ALA A 204 -10.26 0.15 15.79
CA ALA A 204 -11.03 -1.09 15.96
C ALA A 204 -12.15 -0.98 17.01
N SER A 205 -11.91 -0.24 18.11
CA SER A 205 -12.92 0.00 19.14
C SER A 205 -14.13 0.80 18.64
N VAL A 206 -13.91 1.77 17.74
CA VAL A 206 -14.98 2.57 17.13
C VAL A 206 -15.78 1.71 16.15
N VAL A 207 -15.08 0.92 15.33
CA VAL A 207 -15.73 -0.03 14.41
C VAL A 207 -16.58 -1.04 15.18
N LYS A 208 -16.08 -1.59 16.29
CA LYS A 208 -16.81 -2.57 17.10
C LYS A 208 -18.10 -1.98 17.68
N LYS A 209 -18.07 -0.74 18.17
CA LYS A 209 -19.15 -0.11 18.95
C LYS A 209 -20.20 0.63 18.12
N THR A 210 -19.84 1.15 16.96
CA THR A 210 -20.65 2.19 16.26
C THR A 210 -20.94 1.87 14.80
N ILE A 211 -20.49 0.71 14.32
CA ILE A 211 -20.65 0.32 12.91
C ILE A 211 -21.18 -1.10 12.87
N GLU A 212 -22.22 -1.32 12.09
CA GLU A 212 -22.88 -2.61 11.87
C GLU A 212 -22.77 -3.02 10.40
N PHE A 213 -23.04 -4.29 10.09
CA PHE A 213 -23.06 -4.76 8.70
C PHE A 213 -24.04 -3.97 7.82
N ASN A 214 -25.21 -3.60 8.36
CA ASN A 214 -26.22 -2.82 7.64
C ASN A 214 -25.72 -1.42 7.25
N ASP A 215 -24.75 -0.83 7.98
CA ASP A 215 -24.13 0.44 7.57
C ASP A 215 -23.36 0.31 6.25
N TYR A 216 -22.73 -0.85 5.99
CA TYR A 216 -22.05 -1.12 4.72
C TYR A 216 -23.07 -1.30 3.59
N LEU A 217 -24.18 -1.98 3.86
CA LEU A 217 -25.28 -2.14 2.90
C LEU A 217 -25.90 -0.79 2.53
N ASP A 218 -26.19 0.05 3.53
CA ASP A 218 -26.71 1.41 3.32
C ASP A 218 -25.72 2.25 2.50
N CYS A 219 -24.43 2.16 2.83
CA CYS A 219 -23.39 2.83 2.06
C CYS A 219 -23.36 2.39 0.59
N LEU A 220 -23.43 1.07 0.33
CA LEU A 220 -23.39 0.51 -1.01
C LEU A 220 -24.65 0.84 -1.83
N ARG A 221 -25.84 0.60 -1.25
CA ARG A 221 -27.13 0.71 -1.96
C ARG A 221 -27.58 2.15 -2.13
N ASN A 222 -27.35 2.99 -1.12
CA ASN A 222 -27.84 4.37 -1.10
C ASN A 222 -26.73 5.40 -1.35
N SER A 223 -25.52 4.94 -1.69
CA SER A 223 -24.35 5.81 -1.92
C SER A 223 -24.04 6.76 -0.76
N ARG A 224 -24.34 6.35 0.48
CA ARG A 224 -24.24 7.21 1.65
C ARG A 224 -22.84 7.20 2.26
N ILE A 225 -22.22 8.37 2.35
CA ILE A 225 -20.97 8.54 3.12
C ILE A 225 -21.31 8.60 4.61
N GLN A 226 -20.62 7.78 5.41
CA GLN A 226 -20.76 7.80 6.85
C GLN A 226 -19.46 8.23 7.53
N SER A 227 -19.57 9.10 8.54
CA SER A 227 -18.44 9.52 9.36
C SER A 227 -18.61 9.06 10.81
N ARG A 228 -17.49 8.86 11.52
CA ARG A 228 -17.46 8.57 12.95
C ARG A 228 -16.43 9.47 13.65
N GLU A 229 -16.70 9.76 14.90
CA GLU A 229 -15.73 10.40 15.78
C GLU A 229 -14.80 9.35 16.41
N GLN A 230 -13.53 9.70 16.54
CA GLN A 230 -12.57 8.90 17.28
C GLN A 230 -11.60 9.79 18.03
N TYR A 231 -11.18 9.31 19.19
CA TYR A 231 -10.16 9.94 20.02
C TYR A 231 -8.83 9.25 19.81
N ALA A 232 -7.73 9.99 19.76
CA ALA A 232 -6.38 9.44 19.70
C ALA A 232 -5.44 10.21 20.60
N ILE A 233 -4.53 9.50 21.26
CA ILE A 233 -3.41 10.12 21.96
C ILE A 233 -2.32 10.34 20.91
N ARG A 234 -1.86 11.58 20.78
CA ARG A 234 -0.79 11.95 19.85
C ARG A 234 0.25 12.77 20.61
N SER A 235 1.51 12.46 20.37
CA SER A 235 2.61 13.33 20.77
C SER A 235 2.91 14.31 19.64
N LYS A 236 2.89 15.61 19.94
CA LYS A 236 3.35 16.67 19.05
C LYS A 236 4.33 17.54 19.83
N LEU A 237 5.57 17.67 19.34
CA LEU A 237 6.63 18.43 20.03
C LEU A 237 6.80 18.00 21.50
N HIS A 238 6.83 16.69 21.77
CA HIS A 238 6.87 16.08 23.11
C HIS A 238 5.68 16.40 24.03
N LYS A 239 4.68 17.16 23.58
CA LYS A 239 3.42 17.32 24.31
C LYS A 239 2.45 16.21 23.90
N VAL A 240 1.99 15.46 24.90
CA VAL A 240 1.02 14.38 24.70
C VAL A 240 -0.36 14.96 24.87
N GLU A 241 -1.17 14.88 23.83
CA GLU A 241 -2.52 15.43 23.80
C GLU A 241 -3.51 14.37 23.34
N THR A 242 -4.74 14.44 23.87
CA THR A 242 -5.86 13.69 23.34
C THR A 242 -6.54 14.53 22.28
N ILE A 243 -6.51 14.06 21.03
CA ILE A 243 -7.17 14.71 19.91
C ILE A 243 -8.50 14.01 19.60
N ARG A 244 -9.55 14.81 19.41
CA ARG A 244 -10.81 14.37 18.81
C ARG A 244 -10.75 14.56 17.30
N GLN A 245 -11.09 13.54 16.53
CA GLN A 245 -11.10 13.59 15.07
C GLN A 245 -12.40 13.00 14.52
N ARG A 246 -13.05 13.72 13.61
CA ARG A 246 -14.12 13.18 12.77
C ARG A 246 -13.51 12.63 11.49
N LYS A 247 -13.78 11.37 11.16
CA LYS A 247 -13.28 10.71 9.96
C LYS A 247 -14.40 10.09 9.17
N ILE A 248 -14.27 10.10 7.85
CA ILE A 248 -15.08 9.28 6.96
C ILE A 248 -14.75 7.81 7.26
N ALA A 249 -15.76 7.08 7.74
CA ALA A 249 -15.68 5.68 8.09
C ALA A 249 -16.08 4.79 6.91
N LEU A 250 -17.19 5.10 6.23
CA LEU A 250 -17.67 4.36 5.07
C LEU A 250 -17.89 5.32 3.91
N SER A 251 -17.53 4.88 2.70
CA SER A 251 -17.74 5.61 1.46
C SER A 251 -17.97 4.62 0.32
N PRO A 252 -18.93 4.90 -0.58
CA PRO A 252 -19.21 4.03 -1.73
C PRO A 252 -18.14 4.14 -2.82
N TYR A 253 -17.24 5.12 -2.72
CA TYR A 253 -16.27 5.41 -3.77
C TYR A 253 -14.98 4.60 -3.58
N ASP A 254 -14.66 3.75 -4.56
CA ASP A 254 -13.35 3.11 -4.70
C ASP A 254 -12.56 3.80 -5.82
N ASP A 255 -11.48 4.47 -5.47
CA ASP A 255 -10.59 5.16 -6.41
C ASP A 255 -9.66 4.20 -7.17
N LYS A 256 -9.57 2.95 -6.73
CA LYS A 256 -8.62 1.96 -7.28
C LYS A 256 -9.22 1.03 -8.32
N ARG A 257 -10.54 1.01 -8.45
CA ARG A 257 -11.25 0.16 -9.41
C ARG A 257 -12.32 0.96 -10.13
N PHE A 258 -12.65 0.52 -11.33
CA PHE A 258 -13.76 1.07 -12.09
C PHE A 258 -15.03 0.27 -11.76
N LEU A 259 -16.05 0.93 -11.22
CA LEU A 259 -17.38 0.34 -11.02
C LEU A 259 -18.11 0.29 -12.36
N GLN A 260 -18.62 -0.88 -12.73
CA GLN A 260 -19.41 -1.03 -13.95
C GLN A 260 -20.81 -0.45 -13.76
N ASP A 261 -21.30 0.28 -14.75
CA ASP A 261 -22.57 1.00 -14.70
C ASP A 261 -23.74 0.07 -14.30
N ASN A 262 -24.54 0.52 -13.33
CA ASN A 262 -25.71 -0.21 -12.80
C ASN A 262 -25.40 -1.59 -12.20
N THR A 263 -24.16 -1.84 -11.78
CA THR A 263 -23.78 -3.08 -11.10
C THR A 263 -23.02 -2.80 -9.80
N ILE A 264 -22.74 -3.86 -9.05
CA ILE A 264 -21.80 -3.86 -7.92
C ILE A 264 -20.43 -4.41 -8.31
N ASP A 265 -20.24 -4.74 -9.59
CA ASP A 265 -19.02 -5.36 -10.08
C ASP A 265 -18.00 -4.31 -10.47
N THR A 266 -16.74 -4.59 -10.13
CA THR A 266 -15.65 -3.67 -10.37
C THR A 266 -14.54 -4.33 -11.17
N ILE A 267 -14.01 -3.61 -12.14
CA ILE A 267 -12.87 -4.05 -12.96
C ILE A 267 -11.65 -3.16 -12.71
N ALA A 268 -10.46 -3.70 -12.98
CA ALA A 268 -9.23 -2.94 -12.82
C ALA A 268 -9.18 -1.80 -13.84
N TRP A 269 -8.63 -0.65 -13.46
CA TRP A 269 -8.34 0.43 -14.41
C TRP A 269 -7.46 -0.10 -15.55
N GLY A 270 -7.84 0.24 -16.79
CA GLY A 270 -7.17 -0.25 -18.00
C GLY A 270 -7.70 -1.59 -18.54
N HIS A 271 -8.72 -2.19 -17.91
CA HIS A 271 -9.38 -3.38 -18.45
C HIS A 271 -10.07 -3.09 -19.80
N TYR A 272 -10.00 -4.01 -20.76
CA TYR A 272 -10.49 -3.82 -22.13
C TYR A 272 -12.00 -3.48 -22.19
N GLN A 273 -12.80 -4.00 -21.26
CA GLN A 273 -14.23 -3.69 -21.17
C GLN A 273 -14.52 -2.22 -20.80
N ILE A 274 -13.58 -1.53 -20.16
CA ILE A 274 -13.71 -0.08 -19.89
C ILE A 274 -13.63 0.70 -21.20
N LEU A 275 -12.73 0.29 -22.10
CA LEU A 275 -12.47 0.97 -23.37
C LEU A 275 -13.60 0.76 -24.38
N GLN A 276 -14.33 -0.35 -24.30
CA GLN A 276 -15.46 -0.62 -25.20
C GLN A 276 -16.70 0.24 -24.87
N ASN A 277 -16.85 0.69 -23.62
CA ASN A 277 -18.00 1.50 -23.18
C ASN A 277 -17.77 3.02 -23.23
N GLY A 278 -16.61 3.50 -23.65
CA GLY A 278 -16.32 4.94 -23.70
C GLY A 278 -15.32 5.30 -24.78
N LYS A 279 -15.65 6.29 -25.61
CA LYS A 279 -14.75 6.95 -26.59
C LYS A 279 -13.31 6.93 -26.10
N GLU A 280 -12.39 6.38 -26.91
CA GLU A 280 -10.95 6.36 -26.62
C GLU A 280 -10.51 7.73 -26.08
N LYS A 281 -10.26 7.82 -24.77
CA LYS A 281 -9.64 8.99 -24.18
C LYS A 281 -8.15 8.92 -24.48
N ARG A 282 -7.77 9.36 -25.67
CA ARG A 282 -6.38 9.70 -25.99
C ARG A 282 -6.04 11.00 -25.28
N VAL A 283 -4.88 11.06 -24.61
CA VAL A 283 -4.32 12.33 -24.13
C VAL A 283 -4.15 13.24 -25.33
N ARG A 284 -4.87 14.36 -25.35
CA ARG A 284 -4.70 15.42 -26.34
C ARG A 284 -4.20 16.66 -25.62
N PHE A 285 -3.18 17.28 -26.19
CA PHE A 285 -2.73 18.59 -25.73
C PHE A 285 -3.64 19.65 -26.35
N LYS A 286 -3.93 20.71 -25.58
CA LYS A 286 -4.67 21.86 -26.11
C LYS A 286 -3.73 22.58 -27.09
N GLU A 287 -4.04 22.54 -28.38
CA GLU A 287 -3.18 23.12 -29.43
C GLU A 287 -3.07 24.64 -29.32
N ASP A 288 -4.12 25.29 -28.81
CA ASP A 288 -4.14 26.73 -28.54
C ASP A 288 -4.36 27.00 -27.04
N PRO A 289 -3.28 27.06 -26.24
CA PRO A 289 -3.37 27.21 -24.79
C PRO A 289 -3.84 28.61 -24.41
N THR A 290 -4.67 28.69 -23.36
CA THR A 290 -5.04 29.98 -22.77
C THR A 290 -3.84 30.50 -21.97
N ILE A 291 -3.20 31.57 -22.47
CA ILE A 291 -2.04 32.18 -21.82
C ILE A 291 -2.53 33.11 -20.72
N HIS A 292 -2.35 32.69 -19.46
CA HIS A 292 -2.55 33.55 -18.31
C HIS A 292 -1.23 34.30 -18.00
N LEU A 293 -1.22 35.62 -18.21
CA LEU A 293 -0.11 36.48 -17.80
C LEU A 293 -0.09 36.59 -16.27
N MET A 294 0.80 35.81 -15.64
CA MET A 294 1.00 35.84 -14.19
C MET A 294 1.99 36.95 -13.83
N TYR A 295 1.54 37.96 -13.07
CA TYR A 295 2.43 38.93 -12.45
C TYR A 295 3.16 38.27 -11.26
N LYS A 296 4.46 38.00 -11.44
CA LYS A 296 5.31 37.26 -10.49
C LYS A 296 5.70 38.12 -9.29
N TRP A 297 5.39 37.63 -8.09
CA TRP A 297 6.06 38.07 -6.86
C TRP A 297 7.40 37.34 -6.75
N LYS A 298 8.52 38.09 -6.62
CA LYS A 298 9.91 37.58 -6.63
C LYS A 298 10.19 36.45 -5.63
N PHE A 299 9.38 36.31 -4.59
CA PHE A 299 9.56 35.35 -3.50
C PHE A 299 9.15 33.90 -3.87
N ALA A 300 7.98 33.70 -4.50
CA ALA A 300 7.45 32.35 -4.77
C ALA A 300 8.25 31.56 -5.83
N HIS A 301 9.00 32.26 -6.69
CA HIS A 301 9.89 31.64 -7.68
C HIS A 301 11.13 30.99 -7.06
N HIS A 302 11.59 31.48 -5.91
CA HIS A 302 12.71 30.87 -5.19
C HIS A 302 12.28 29.63 -4.38
N GLU A 303 11.02 29.56 -3.93
CA GLU A 303 10.50 28.42 -3.18
C GLU A 303 9.88 27.30 -4.03
N ALA A 304 9.50 27.59 -5.28
CA ALA A 304 9.05 26.55 -6.20
C ALA A 304 10.22 25.63 -6.59
N ARG A 305 10.33 24.49 -5.90
CA ARG A 305 11.31 23.44 -6.24
C ARG A 305 11.11 23.01 -7.69
N CYS A 306 12.11 23.27 -8.54
CA CYS A 306 12.18 22.74 -9.90
C CYS A 306 11.79 21.26 -9.89
N GLY A 307 10.76 20.90 -10.66
CA GLY A 307 10.31 19.53 -10.77
C GLY A 307 11.45 18.63 -11.28
N LYS A 308 11.44 17.36 -10.90
CA LYS A 308 12.47 16.38 -11.30
C LYS A 308 12.68 16.34 -12.83
N TRP A 309 11.65 16.66 -13.61
CA TRP A 309 11.68 16.77 -15.07
C TRP A 309 12.50 17.97 -15.57
N GLU A 310 12.47 19.10 -14.86
CA GLU A 310 13.15 20.34 -15.24
C GLU A 310 14.67 20.27 -14.97
N GLN A 311 15.06 19.54 -13.92
CA GLN A 311 16.46 19.13 -13.73
C GLN A 311 16.92 18.21 -14.86
N VAL A 312 16.14 17.18 -15.21
CA VAL A 312 16.48 16.26 -16.31
C VAL A 312 16.58 17.00 -17.65
N ALA A 313 15.70 17.94 -17.94
CA ALA A 313 15.74 18.76 -19.15
C ALA A 313 16.98 19.66 -19.20
N ARG A 314 17.30 20.35 -18.10
CA ARG A 314 18.54 21.16 -18.00
C ARG A 314 19.79 20.31 -18.13
N ASP A 315 19.85 19.16 -17.48
CA ASP A 315 21.01 18.28 -17.53
C ASP A 315 21.20 17.71 -18.94
N ARG A 316 20.10 17.35 -19.62
CA ARG A 316 20.14 16.96 -21.04
C ARG A 316 20.66 18.10 -21.93
N GLN A 317 20.24 19.34 -21.69
CA GLN A 317 20.70 20.49 -22.47
C GLN A 317 22.16 20.87 -22.16
N ARG A 318 22.58 20.78 -20.90
CA ARG A 318 23.99 20.96 -20.47
C ARG A 318 24.88 19.88 -21.08
N PHE A 319 24.46 18.63 -21.05
CA PHE A 319 25.17 17.51 -21.68
C PHE A 319 25.28 17.71 -23.19
N ARG A 320 24.20 18.12 -23.87
CA ARG A 320 24.22 18.45 -25.30
C ARG A 320 25.20 19.59 -25.63
N ARG A 321 25.20 20.69 -24.86
CA ARG A 321 26.16 21.79 -25.03
C ARG A 321 27.60 21.33 -24.82
N ARG A 322 27.84 20.51 -23.79
CA ARG A 322 29.17 19.97 -23.50
C ARG A 322 29.66 19.06 -24.63
N ILE A 323 28.81 18.24 -25.22
CA ILE A 323 29.15 17.47 -26.42
C ILE A 323 29.51 18.39 -27.58
N LEU A 324 28.71 19.42 -27.87
CA LEU A 324 28.99 20.34 -28.98
C LEU A 324 30.33 21.09 -28.80
N GLN A 325 30.57 21.62 -27.61
CA GLN A 325 31.83 22.33 -27.30
C GLN A 325 33.04 21.41 -27.33
N ILE A 326 32.92 20.20 -26.77
CA ILE A 326 34.01 19.21 -26.80
C ILE A 326 34.24 18.73 -28.23
N ASN A 327 33.19 18.61 -29.05
CA ASN A 327 33.30 18.22 -30.45
C ASN A 327 34.12 19.23 -31.25
N GLU A 328 33.98 20.53 -31.03
CA GLU A 328 34.83 21.54 -31.71
C GLU A 328 36.34 21.37 -31.41
N ILE A 329 36.68 20.84 -30.23
CA ILE A 329 38.07 20.65 -29.81
C ILE A 329 38.59 19.28 -30.27
N ILE A 330 37.79 18.23 -30.10
CA ILE A 330 38.23 16.85 -30.28
C ILE A 330 38.08 16.41 -31.75
N LEU A 331 37.04 16.86 -32.46
CA LEU A 331 36.76 16.41 -33.83
C LEU A 331 37.91 16.73 -34.80
N PRO A 332 38.57 17.90 -34.77
CA PRO A 332 39.73 18.16 -35.62
C PRO A 332 40.90 17.19 -35.37
N VAL A 333 41.12 16.83 -34.10
CA VAL A 333 42.18 15.89 -33.69
C VAL A 333 41.86 14.47 -34.16
N ILE A 334 40.62 14.03 -33.98
CA ILE A 334 40.17 12.70 -34.42
C ILE A 334 40.17 12.59 -35.95
N VAL A 335 39.67 13.61 -36.66
CA VAL A 335 39.65 13.63 -38.13
C VAL A 335 41.06 13.67 -38.70
N LYS A 336 42.00 14.38 -38.06
CA LYS A 336 43.41 14.36 -38.46
C LYS A 336 44.02 12.96 -38.30
N LYS A 337 43.81 12.31 -37.16
CA LYS A 337 44.27 10.93 -36.93
C LYS A 337 43.66 9.91 -37.90
N LEU A 338 42.39 10.08 -38.26
CA LEU A 338 41.71 9.21 -39.23
C LEU A 338 42.14 9.42 -40.68
N LYS A 339 42.75 10.57 -41.01
CA LYS A 339 43.36 10.83 -42.32
C LYS A 339 44.82 10.38 -42.41
N GLU A 340 45.46 10.19 -41.26
CA GLU A 340 46.83 9.66 -41.12
C GLU A 340 46.85 8.13 -40.99
N MET A 341 45.68 7.51 -40.78
CA MET A 341 45.42 6.08 -40.96
C MET A 341 44.95 5.82 -42.38
#